data_AF-A0A4D7BTH3-F1
#
_entry.id   AF-A0A4D7BTH3-F1
#
_cell.length_a   1.000
_cell.length_b   1.000
_cell.length_c   1.000
_cell.angle_alpha   90.00
_cell.angle_beta   90.00
_cell.angle_gamma   90.00
#
_symmetry.space_group_name_H-M   'P 1'
#
loop_
_entity.id
_entity.type
_entity.pdbx_description
1 polymer ?
#
loop_
_entity_poly.entity_id
_entity_poly.type
_entity_poly.pdbx_seq_one_letter_code
_entity_poly.pdbx_strand_id
1 'polypeptide(L)'
;MERLFTKLTQNITLQSQGDDLFTLTFQSGDPKLTKAENANLAKRVVQNLINIFVEDNLSGQRDVYNETRRFLEEQIDEYEKQLEAAERRRADFETKNLGRLPESANFLQQLQTLRRELDTVDGSLAQATSARRALAAQLASVPANISAGYYAPPVAGGSTIDPLSKEGQIRALEQQVSDAMARGYTEQHPDVVGARRQIENLKAQEVAERKQAAAQPKSAKQESTGPTQANPVYVDLRSRLFDKDAEIAALTSRRAAISREIDEQQSKAETSPELQAERSKLNRDYEVIQRKYQELLASREQTLVAQRSRPRPTRCSSASSIHLKCR
;
A
#
# COMPACT_ATOMS: atom_id res chain seq x y z
N MET A 1 0.50 -82.78 33.55
CA MET A 1 -0.54 -81.86 33.03
C MET A 1 -0.51 -81.75 31.51
N GLU A 2 0.64 -81.82 30.85
CA GLU A 2 0.77 -81.73 29.38
C GLU A 2 -0.10 -82.74 28.61
N ARG A 3 -0.14 -84.02 29.02
CA ARG A 3 -0.96 -85.06 28.35
C ARG A 3 -2.47 -84.78 28.37
N LEU A 4 -2.97 -84.09 29.39
CA LEU A 4 -4.39 -83.70 29.47
C LEU A 4 -4.67 -82.52 28.53
N PHE A 5 -3.72 -81.59 28.44
CA PHE A 5 -3.79 -80.46 27.53
C PHE A 5 -3.79 -80.93 26.08
N THR A 6 -2.85 -81.81 25.69
CA THR A 6 -2.76 -82.37 24.33
C THR A 6 -4.01 -83.14 23.93
N LYS A 7 -4.61 -83.93 24.85
CA LYS A 7 -5.89 -84.61 24.61
C LYS A 7 -7.04 -83.63 24.40
N LEU A 8 -7.05 -82.51 25.13
CA LEU A 8 -8.05 -81.47 24.98
C LEU A 8 -7.91 -80.76 23.64
N THR A 9 -6.69 -80.43 23.22
CA THR A 9 -6.42 -79.77 21.93
C THR A 9 -6.78 -80.67 20.74
N GLN A 10 -6.54 -81.98 20.83
CA GLN A 10 -6.89 -82.95 19.77
C GLN A 10 -8.40 -83.14 19.59
N ASN A 11 -9.19 -82.85 20.62
CA ASN A 11 -10.65 -83.00 20.61
C ASN A 11 -11.40 -81.73 20.21
N ILE A 12 -10.69 -80.62 19.96
CA ILE A 12 -11.24 -79.35 19.50
C ILE A 12 -10.98 -79.23 18.00
N THR A 13 -12.03 -79.08 17.20
CA THR A 13 -11.93 -78.76 15.78
C THR A 13 -12.59 -77.41 15.50
N LEU A 14 -11.81 -76.52 14.89
CA LEU A 14 -12.26 -75.21 14.42
C LEU A 14 -12.32 -75.23 12.89
N GLN A 15 -13.50 -74.99 12.33
CA GLN A 15 -13.69 -74.87 10.88
C GLN A 15 -14.25 -73.48 10.54
N SER A 16 -13.58 -72.77 9.65
CA SER A 16 -14.10 -71.52 9.08
C SER A 16 -15.10 -71.85 7.98
N GLN A 17 -16.31 -71.31 8.05
CA GLN A 17 -17.32 -71.35 6.99
C GLN A 17 -17.49 -69.92 6.44
N GLY A 18 -16.65 -69.53 5.49
CA GLY A 18 -16.63 -68.17 4.93
C GLY A 18 -15.88 -67.16 5.79
N ASP A 19 -16.21 -65.88 5.63
CA ASP A 19 -15.47 -64.74 6.25
C ASP A 19 -15.88 -64.45 7.71
N ASP A 20 -17.14 -64.72 8.10
CA ASP A 20 -17.69 -64.33 9.42
C ASP A 20 -18.20 -65.50 10.27
N LEU A 21 -18.17 -66.75 9.78
CA LEU A 21 -18.74 -67.90 10.48
C LEU A 21 -17.68 -68.90 10.91
N PHE A 22 -17.64 -69.21 12.20
CA PHE A 22 -16.77 -70.24 12.76
C PHE A 22 -17.59 -71.34 13.40
N THR A 23 -17.30 -72.60 13.03
CA THR A 23 -17.87 -73.78 13.69
C THR A 23 -16.84 -74.35 14.64
N LEU A 24 -17.12 -74.27 15.94
CA LEU A 24 -16.33 -74.90 17.00
C LEU A 24 -16.98 -76.23 17.39
N THR A 25 -16.26 -77.33 17.20
CA THR A 25 -16.70 -78.67 17.60
C THR A 25 -15.79 -79.21 18.71
N PHE A 26 -16.39 -79.78 19.75
CA PHE A 26 -15.66 -80.47 20.82
C PHE A 26 -16.26 -81.86 21.05
N GLN A 27 -15.41 -82.89 21.02
CA GLN A 27 -15.81 -84.26 21.34
C GLN A 27 -15.30 -84.69 22.72
N SER A 28 -16.20 -85.09 23.61
CA SER A 28 -15.87 -85.70 24.90
C SER A 28 -16.07 -87.22 24.83
N GLY A 29 -15.01 -87.98 25.11
CA GLY A 29 -15.00 -89.44 25.04
C GLY A 29 -14.40 -90.11 26.27
N ASP A 30 -14.61 -89.54 27.47
CA ASP A 30 -14.08 -90.15 28.70
C ASP A 30 -14.93 -91.38 29.07
N PRO A 31 -14.36 -92.60 29.05
CA PRO A 31 -15.08 -93.84 29.35
C PRO A 31 -15.49 -93.97 30.83
N LYS A 32 -14.98 -93.10 31.72
CA LYS A 32 -15.33 -93.09 33.15
C LYS A 32 -16.56 -92.25 33.48
N LEU A 33 -17.05 -91.46 32.53
CA LEU A 33 -18.18 -90.54 32.71
C LEU A 33 -19.43 -91.09 32.01
N THR A 34 -20.60 -90.84 32.61
CA THR A 34 -21.88 -91.11 31.96
C THR A 34 -22.08 -90.22 30.73
N LYS A 35 -22.98 -90.62 29.81
CA LYS A 35 -23.32 -89.81 28.63
C LYS A 35 -23.77 -88.39 29.01
N ALA A 36 -24.48 -88.24 30.12
CA ALA A 36 -24.94 -86.93 30.62
C ALA A 36 -23.80 -86.06 31.15
N GLU A 37 -22.83 -86.64 31.85
CA GLU A 37 -21.65 -85.92 32.36
C GLU A 37 -20.72 -85.50 31.22
N ASN A 38 -20.52 -86.36 30.22
CA ASN A 38 -19.76 -86.05 29.01
C ASN A 38 -20.41 -84.90 28.21
N ALA A 39 -21.74 -84.88 28.08
CA ALA A 39 -22.46 -83.79 27.42
C ALA A 39 -22.33 -82.45 28.19
N ASN A 40 -22.40 -82.49 29.53
CA ASN A 40 -22.20 -81.31 30.36
C ASN A 40 -20.77 -80.77 30.30
N LEU A 41 -19.77 -81.65 30.27
CA LEU A 41 -18.37 -81.29 30.12
C LEU A 41 -18.13 -80.62 28.76
N ALA A 42 -18.64 -81.22 27.68
CA ALA A 42 -18.55 -80.64 26.34
C ALA A 42 -19.18 -79.25 26.25
N LYS A 43 -20.39 -79.07 26.82
CA LYS A 43 -21.06 -77.78 26.88
C LYS A 43 -20.23 -76.73 27.64
N ARG A 44 -19.64 -77.08 28.78
CA ARG A 44 -18.81 -76.16 29.58
C ARG A 44 -17.53 -75.77 28.85
N VAL A 45 -16.86 -76.72 28.22
CA VAL A 45 -15.62 -76.46 27.47
C VAL A 45 -15.90 -75.54 26.28
N VAL A 46 -16.92 -75.84 25.47
CA VAL A 46 -17.34 -74.98 24.35
C VAL A 46 -17.75 -73.59 24.81
N GLN A 47 -18.54 -73.48 25.89
CA GLN A 47 -18.95 -72.18 26.42
C GLN A 47 -17.75 -71.35 26.90
N ASN A 48 -16.79 -71.97 27.58
CA ASN A 48 -15.58 -71.28 28.04
C ASN A 48 -14.69 -70.85 26.87
N LEU A 49 -14.54 -71.69 25.84
CA LEU A 49 -13.79 -71.34 24.64
C LEU A 49 -14.45 -70.19 23.86
N ILE A 50 -15.78 -70.20 23.74
CA ILE A 50 -16.54 -69.08 23.14
C ILE A 50 -16.32 -67.80 23.95
N ASN A 51 -16.41 -67.87 25.28
CA ASN A 51 -16.20 -66.71 26.13
C ASN A 51 -14.78 -66.15 25.98
N ILE A 52 -13.75 -67.01 26.00
CA ILE A 52 -12.35 -66.62 25.79
C ILE A 52 -12.18 -65.99 24.41
N PHE A 53 -12.72 -66.59 23.34
CA PHE A 53 -12.60 -66.04 21.99
C PHE A 53 -13.30 -64.68 21.83
N VAL A 54 -14.50 -64.53 22.39
CA VAL A 54 -15.23 -63.25 22.39
C VAL A 54 -14.46 -62.20 23.19
N GLU A 55 -13.93 -62.55 24.36
CA GLU A 55 -13.17 -61.63 25.21
C GLU A 55 -11.83 -61.24 24.58
N ASP A 56 -11.12 -62.20 23.99
CA ASP A 56 -9.85 -62.00 23.28
C ASP A 56 -10.05 -61.10 22.04
N ASN A 57 -11.07 -61.37 21.22
CA ASN A 57 -11.39 -60.56 20.05
C ASN A 57 -11.85 -59.14 20.46
N LEU A 58 -12.61 -59.00 21.54
CA LEU A 58 -12.98 -57.69 22.10
C LEU A 58 -11.75 -56.95 22.66
N SER A 59 -10.79 -57.64 23.27
CA SER A 59 -9.56 -57.04 23.80
C SER A 59 -8.63 -56.59 22.68
N GLY A 60 -8.37 -57.47 21.70
CA GLY A 60 -7.53 -57.14 20.54
C GLY A 60 -8.09 -55.98 19.73
N GLN A 61 -9.41 -55.90 19.56
CA GLN A 61 -10.02 -54.74 18.93
C GLN A 61 -9.85 -53.46 19.77
N ARG A 62 -10.02 -53.52 21.10
CA ARG A 62 -9.80 -52.36 21.99
C ARG A 62 -8.37 -51.83 21.91
N ASP A 63 -7.39 -52.72 21.84
CA ASP A 63 -5.98 -52.34 21.75
C ASP A 63 -5.68 -51.63 20.43
N VAL A 64 -6.18 -52.16 19.30
CA VAL A 64 -6.05 -51.50 17.98
C VAL A 64 -6.68 -50.11 17.97
N TYR A 65 -7.83 -49.90 18.63
CA TYR A 65 -8.45 -48.57 18.75
C TYR A 65 -7.61 -47.61 19.59
N ASN A 66 -7.06 -48.08 20.71
CA ASN A 66 -6.21 -47.25 21.57
C ASN A 66 -4.92 -46.84 20.84
N GLU A 67 -4.32 -47.75 20.08
CA GLU A 67 -3.16 -47.46 19.23
C GLU A 67 -3.50 -46.45 18.13
N THR A 68 -4.61 -46.67 17.41
CA THR A 68 -5.07 -45.73 16.36
C THR A 68 -5.35 -44.34 16.93
N ARG A 69 -5.97 -44.27 18.12
CA ARG A 69 -6.25 -42.99 18.79
C ARG A 69 -4.96 -42.27 19.17
N ARG A 70 -3.99 -42.97 19.76
CA ARG A 70 -2.69 -42.37 20.12
C ARG A 70 -1.95 -41.88 18.88
N PHE A 71 -1.93 -42.67 17.81
CA PHE A 71 -1.35 -42.26 16.54
C PHE A 71 -2.01 -40.98 15.99
N LEU A 72 -3.34 -40.91 15.99
CA LEU A 72 -4.06 -39.70 15.55
C LEU A 72 -3.75 -38.50 16.45
N GLU A 73 -3.70 -38.67 17.77
CA GLU A 73 -3.35 -37.61 18.73
C GLU A 73 -1.92 -37.09 18.47
N GLU A 74 -0.94 -37.97 18.29
CA GLU A 74 0.45 -37.58 17.96
C GLU A 74 0.55 -36.85 16.63
N GLN A 75 -0.18 -37.29 15.60
CA GLN A 75 -0.21 -36.60 14.31
C GLN A 75 -0.90 -35.23 14.41
N ILE A 76 -1.98 -35.11 15.18
CA ILE A 76 -2.67 -33.83 15.40
C ILE A 76 -1.72 -32.83 16.06
N ASP A 77 -1.03 -33.22 17.12
CA ASP A 77 -0.07 -32.36 17.84
C ASP A 77 1.10 -31.91 16.95
N GLU A 78 1.57 -32.79 16.07
CA GLU A 78 2.62 -32.46 15.10
C GLU A 78 2.12 -31.47 14.03
N TYR A 79 0.93 -31.72 13.47
CA TYR A 79 0.33 -30.81 12.48
C TYR A 79 -0.08 -29.47 13.09
N GLU A 80 -0.46 -29.42 14.36
CA GLU A 80 -0.72 -28.17 15.09
C GLU A 80 0.54 -27.30 15.17
N LYS A 81 1.68 -27.89 15.57
CA LYS A 81 2.98 -27.17 15.58
C LYS A 81 3.40 -26.71 14.20
N GLN A 82 3.17 -27.52 13.17
CA GLN A 82 3.45 -27.13 11.78
C GLN A 82 2.53 -26.00 11.31
N LEU A 83 1.26 -26.01 11.73
CA LEU A 83 0.31 -24.95 11.42
C LEU A 83 0.74 -23.63 12.06
N GLU A 84 1.07 -23.63 13.36
CA GLU A 84 1.61 -22.44 14.03
C GLU A 84 2.89 -21.94 13.36
N ALA A 85 3.80 -22.83 12.97
CA ALA A 85 5.02 -22.45 12.27
C ALA A 85 4.73 -21.84 10.90
N ALA A 86 3.75 -22.37 10.16
CA ALA A 86 3.32 -21.84 8.87
C ALA A 86 2.65 -20.46 9.02
N GLU A 87 1.80 -20.29 10.04
CA GLU A 87 1.19 -19.01 10.38
C GLU A 87 2.24 -17.95 10.73
N ARG A 88 3.23 -18.30 11.57
CA ARG A 88 4.35 -17.41 11.87
C ARG A 88 5.15 -17.03 10.64
N ARG A 89 5.47 -17.99 9.75
CA ARG A 89 6.16 -17.68 8.48
C ARG A 89 5.36 -16.72 7.59
N ARG A 90 4.05 -16.90 7.51
CA ARG A 90 3.16 -15.99 6.75
C ARG A 90 3.12 -14.59 7.37
N ALA A 91 2.96 -14.49 8.69
CA ALA A 91 2.95 -13.22 9.41
C ALA A 91 4.32 -12.51 9.29
N ASP A 92 5.42 -13.22 9.44
CA ASP A 92 6.78 -12.69 9.26
C ASP A 92 7.01 -12.21 7.83
N PHE A 93 6.49 -12.93 6.83
CA PHE A 93 6.57 -12.51 5.43
C PHE A 93 5.75 -11.25 5.18
N GLU A 94 4.52 -11.17 5.67
CA GLU A 94 3.67 -9.99 5.52
C GLU A 94 4.27 -8.76 6.21
N THR A 95 4.77 -8.92 7.43
CA THR A 95 5.39 -7.82 8.19
C THR A 95 6.68 -7.31 7.55
N LYS A 96 7.55 -8.20 7.06
CA LYS A 96 8.80 -7.82 6.37
C LYS A 96 8.57 -7.15 5.01
N ASN A 97 7.45 -7.46 4.35
CA ASN A 97 7.14 -6.99 2.99
C ASN A 97 6.00 -5.96 2.94
N LEU A 98 5.63 -5.37 4.08
CA LEU A 98 4.71 -4.24 4.18
C LEU A 98 5.16 -3.10 3.24
N GLY A 99 4.25 -2.64 2.37
CA GLY A 99 4.51 -1.58 1.39
C GLY A 99 5.32 -2.00 0.15
N ARG A 100 5.81 -3.25 0.09
CA ARG A 100 6.46 -3.84 -1.11
C ARG A 100 5.55 -4.77 -1.89
N LEU A 101 4.48 -5.25 -1.27
CA LEU A 101 3.43 -6.00 -1.94
C LEU A 101 2.45 -5.00 -2.58
N PRO A 102 2.51 -4.75 -3.90
CA PRO A 102 1.45 -4.02 -4.56
C PRO A 102 0.17 -4.86 -4.44
N GLU A 103 -0.91 -4.27 -3.92
CA GLU A 103 -2.22 -4.74 -4.33
C GLU A 103 -2.31 -4.51 -5.83
N SER A 104 -2.18 -5.58 -6.60
CA SER A 104 -1.89 -5.55 -8.04
C SER A 104 -2.84 -4.68 -8.85
N ALA A 105 -4.06 -4.46 -8.37
CA ALA A 105 -5.06 -3.59 -9.00
C ALA A 105 -4.77 -2.09 -8.82
N ASN A 106 -4.33 -1.65 -7.64
CA ASN A 106 -4.11 -0.25 -7.32
C ASN A 106 -2.81 0.28 -7.96
N PHE A 107 -1.80 -0.57 -8.07
CA PHE A 107 -0.50 -0.23 -8.67
C PHE A 107 -0.61 0.25 -10.13
N LEU A 108 -1.29 -0.52 -10.99
CA LEU A 108 -1.42 -0.18 -12.41
C LEU A 108 -2.18 1.13 -12.62
N GLN A 109 -3.21 1.38 -11.81
CA GLN A 109 -3.98 2.63 -11.85
C GLN A 109 -3.13 3.84 -11.41
N GLN A 110 -2.33 3.67 -10.37
CA GLN A 110 -1.44 4.73 -9.88
C GLN A 110 -0.34 5.05 -10.90
N LEU A 111 0.28 4.03 -11.50
CA LEU A 111 1.28 4.21 -12.56
C LEU A 111 0.69 4.91 -13.80
N GLN A 112 -0.54 4.56 -14.20
CA GLN A 112 -1.24 5.24 -15.29
C GLN A 112 -1.53 6.71 -14.94
N THR A 113 -1.88 7.00 -13.70
CA THR A 113 -2.12 8.36 -13.22
C THR A 113 -0.85 9.20 -13.28
N LEU A 114 0.27 8.68 -12.75
CA LEU A 114 1.57 9.35 -12.78
C LEU A 114 2.05 9.61 -14.22
N ARG A 115 1.85 8.65 -15.14
CA ARG A 115 2.17 8.84 -16.56
C ARG A 115 1.37 9.95 -17.22
N ARG A 116 0.05 10.02 -16.97
CA ARG A 116 -0.79 11.11 -17.47
C ARG A 116 -0.39 12.46 -16.89
N GLU A 117 0.02 12.49 -15.63
CA GLU A 117 0.52 13.70 -15.00
C GLU A 117 1.84 14.15 -15.65
N LEU A 118 2.75 13.20 -15.91
CA LEU A 118 4.01 13.47 -16.61
C LEU A 118 3.74 14.07 -18.00
N ASP A 119 2.85 13.46 -18.79
CA ASP A 119 2.47 13.94 -20.13
C ASP A 119 1.90 15.37 -20.07
N THR A 120 1.11 15.66 -19.03
CA THR A 120 0.54 17.00 -18.80
C THR A 120 1.62 18.04 -18.47
N VAL A 121 2.58 17.67 -17.63
CA VAL A 121 3.72 18.53 -17.25
C VAL A 121 4.63 18.77 -18.46
N ASP A 122 4.89 17.74 -19.27
CA ASP A 122 5.70 17.86 -20.49
C ASP A 122 5.05 18.75 -21.54
N GLY A 123 3.73 18.62 -21.75
CA GLY A 123 2.97 19.55 -22.60
C GLY A 123 3.07 21.00 -22.11
N SER A 124 2.90 21.20 -20.80
CA SER A 124 3.01 22.54 -20.18
C SER A 124 4.42 23.12 -20.32
N LEU A 125 5.45 22.28 -20.15
CA LEU A 125 6.85 22.67 -20.28
C LEU A 125 7.20 23.06 -21.73
N ALA A 126 6.71 22.30 -22.71
CA ALA A 126 6.88 22.62 -24.12
C ALA A 126 6.20 23.95 -24.49
N GLN A 127 5.00 24.20 -23.96
CA GLN A 127 4.28 25.46 -24.14
C GLN A 127 5.04 26.64 -23.52
N ALA A 128 5.45 26.53 -22.25
CA ALA A 128 6.19 27.58 -21.55
C ALA A 128 7.53 27.88 -22.22
N THR A 129 8.25 26.85 -22.67
CA THR A 129 9.51 27.00 -23.40
C THR A 129 9.32 27.74 -24.72
N SER A 130 8.25 27.43 -25.46
CA SER A 130 7.92 28.10 -26.71
C SER A 130 7.53 29.57 -26.49
N ALA A 131 6.72 29.85 -25.46
CA ALA A 131 6.35 31.20 -25.07
C ALA A 131 7.57 32.05 -24.66
N ARG A 132 8.50 31.47 -23.87
CA ARG A 132 9.75 32.12 -23.52
C ARG A 132 10.57 32.48 -24.76
N ARG A 133 10.70 31.57 -25.73
CA ARG A 133 11.44 31.84 -26.99
C ARG A 133 10.83 33.01 -27.75
N ALA A 134 9.49 33.09 -27.82
CA ALA A 134 8.80 34.20 -28.47
C ALA A 134 9.06 35.54 -27.75
N LEU A 135 8.96 35.57 -26.42
CA LEU A 135 9.28 36.77 -25.62
C LEU A 135 10.75 37.19 -25.76
N ALA A 136 11.68 36.24 -25.77
CA ALA A 136 13.09 36.52 -25.99
C ALA A 136 13.36 37.13 -27.37
N ALA A 137 12.68 36.65 -28.41
CA ALA A 137 12.77 37.22 -29.76
C ALA A 137 12.20 38.64 -29.82
N GLN A 138 11.08 38.92 -29.13
CA GLN A 138 10.53 40.27 -29.01
C GLN A 138 11.45 41.21 -28.21
N LEU A 139 12.06 40.73 -27.13
CA LEU A 139 13.01 41.52 -26.35
C LEU A 139 14.25 41.91 -27.18
N ALA A 140 14.69 41.03 -28.08
CA ALA A 140 15.83 41.29 -28.96
C ALA A 140 15.55 42.36 -30.03
N SER A 141 14.28 42.58 -30.41
CA SER A 141 13.88 43.63 -31.36
C SER A 141 13.56 44.97 -30.69
N VAL A 142 13.47 45.03 -29.36
CA VAL A 142 13.17 46.24 -28.61
C VAL A 142 14.47 46.85 -28.04
N PRO A 143 14.83 48.09 -28.40
CA PRO A 143 15.99 48.75 -27.82
C PRO A 143 15.76 49.02 -26.32
N ALA A 144 16.76 48.69 -25.50
CA ALA A 144 16.73 48.86 -24.04
C ALA A 144 16.60 50.33 -23.61
N ASN A 145 17.00 51.24 -24.49
CA ASN A 145 17.14 52.66 -24.26
C ASN A 145 16.45 53.42 -25.39
N ILE A 146 15.61 54.39 -25.05
CA ILE A 146 15.05 55.33 -26.02
C ILE A 146 15.76 56.68 -25.86
N SER A 147 16.25 57.23 -26.97
CA SER A 147 16.79 58.60 -26.98
C SER A 147 15.63 59.58 -26.78
N ALA A 148 15.72 60.44 -25.77
CA ALA A 148 14.74 61.48 -25.44
C ALA A 148 14.56 62.60 -26.50
N GLY A 149 14.98 62.37 -27.75
CA GLY A 149 14.88 63.32 -28.86
C GLY A 149 13.69 63.13 -29.79
N TYR A 150 12.80 62.15 -29.55
CA TYR A 150 11.70 61.81 -30.49
C TYR A 150 10.34 62.44 -30.15
N TYR A 151 10.27 63.26 -29.09
CA TYR A 151 9.14 64.15 -28.81
C TYR A 151 9.61 65.60 -28.85
N ALA A 152 9.89 66.12 -30.05
CA ALA A 152 9.99 67.55 -30.29
C ALA A 152 8.96 67.92 -31.37
N PRO A 153 7.86 68.63 -31.06
CA PRO A 153 7.16 69.37 -32.10
C PRO A 153 8.11 70.49 -32.60
N PRO A 154 7.98 70.92 -33.87
CA PRO A 154 8.98 71.77 -34.46
C PRO A 154 8.86 73.21 -33.95
N VAL A 155 10.01 73.89 -33.97
CA VAL A 155 10.28 75.35 -34.02
C VAL A 155 10.59 76.15 -32.74
N ALA A 156 11.82 76.71 -32.81
CA ALA A 156 12.22 78.09 -32.52
C ALA A 156 12.16 78.64 -31.08
N GLY A 157 13.34 78.72 -30.45
CA GLY A 157 13.79 79.96 -29.81
C GLY A 157 13.19 80.38 -28.46
N GLY A 158 12.46 79.51 -27.76
CA GLY A 158 12.01 79.77 -26.39
C GLY A 158 12.40 78.63 -25.46
N SER A 159 12.98 78.94 -24.30
CA SER A 159 13.22 77.96 -23.23
C SER A 159 11.88 77.34 -22.79
N THR A 160 11.51 76.20 -23.38
CA THR A 160 10.39 75.39 -22.93
C THR A 160 10.86 74.60 -21.72
N ILE A 161 10.50 75.09 -20.54
CA ILE A 161 10.66 74.36 -19.28
C ILE A 161 9.81 73.09 -19.38
N ASP A 162 10.45 71.94 -19.25
CA ASP A 162 9.81 70.63 -19.26
C ASP A 162 8.72 70.60 -18.16
N PRO A 163 7.45 70.31 -18.49
CA PRO A 163 6.36 70.28 -17.51
C PRO A 163 6.53 69.20 -16.43
N LEU A 164 7.38 68.18 -16.65
CA LEU A 164 7.74 67.20 -15.63
C LEU A 164 8.93 67.64 -14.77
N SER A 165 9.70 68.66 -15.18
CA SER A 165 10.77 69.23 -14.37
C SER A 165 10.20 69.94 -13.13
N LYS A 166 11.02 70.06 -12.08
CA LYS A 166 10.64 70.77 -10.85
C LYS A 166 10.26 72.23 -11.12
N GLU A 167 10.94 72.90 -12.05
CA GLU A 167 10.59 74.26 -12.48
C GLU A 167 9.25 74.31 -13.24
N GLY A 168 8.93 73.26 -14.01
CA GLY A 168 7.61 73.10 -14.64
C GLY A 168 6.49 72.92 -13.61
N GLN A 169 6.74 72.09 -12.59
CA GLN A 169 5.79 71.85 -11.49
C GLN A 169 5.57 73.11 -10.64
N ILE A 170 6.64 73.87 -10.35
CA ILE A 170 6.53 75.16 -9.65
C ILE A 170 5.68 76.14 -10.45
N ARG A 171 5.91 76.27 -11.76
CA ARG A 171 5.11 77.17 -12.61
C ARG A 171 3.65 76.75 -12.71
N ALA A 172 3.37 75.46 -12.80
CA ALA A 172 2.00 74.95 -12.83
C ALA A 172 1.26 75.25 -11.52
N LEU A 173 1.92 75.07 -10.37
CA LEU A 173 1.35 75.42 -9.07
C LEU A 173 1.20 76.93 -8.89
N GLU A 174 2.13 77.75 -9.40
CA GLU A 174 2.03 79.22 -9.40
C GLU A 174 0.84 79.69 -10.26
N GLN A 175 0.61 79.06 -11.41
CA GLN A 175 -0.59 79.30 -12.23
C GLN A 175 -1.87 78.89 -11.50
N GLN A 176 -1.88 77.74 -10.82
CA GLN A 176 -3.03 77.30 -10.03
C GLN A 176 -3.36 78.29 -8.89
N VAL A 177 -2.35 78.87 -8.25
CA VAL A 177 -2.53 79.93 -7.24
C VAL A 177 -3.05 81.22 -7.89
N SER A 178 -2.53 81.61 -9.05
CA SER A 178 -3.00 82.78 -9.81
C SER A 178 -4.46 82.64 -10.24
N ASP A 179 -4.84 81.46 -10.75
CA ASP A 179 -6.22 81.17 -11.16
C ASP A 179 -7.17 81.15 -9.96
N ALA A 180 -6.73 80.61 -8.82
CA ALA A 180 -7.49 80.63 -7.59
C ALA A 180 -7.73 82.08 -7.10
N MET A 181 -6.71 82.94 -7.14
CA MET A 181 -6.85 84.36 -6.79
C MET A 181 -7.74 85.12 -7.79
N ALA A 182 -7.63 84.81 -9.09
CA ALA A 182 -8.48 85.41 -10.13
C ALA A 182 -9.96 85.02 -9.98
N ARG A 183 -10.25 83.86 -9.39
CA ARG A 183 -11.61 83.41 -9.03
C ARG A 183 -12.14 84.03 -7.72
N GLY A 184 -11.36 84.90 -7.07
CA GLY A 184 -11.76 85.63 -5.86
C GLY A 184 -11.51 84.89 -4.55
N TYR A 185 -10.73 83.79 -4.56
CA TYR A 185 -10.33 83.13 -3.31
C TYR A 185 -9.33 84.00 -2.55
N THR A 186 -9.56 84.17 -1.24
CA THR A 186 -8.62 84.85 -0.34
C THR A 186 -7.39 84.00 -0.06
N GLU A 187 -6.29 84.64 0.34
CA GLU A 187 -5.02 83.96 0.64
C GLU A 187 -5.10 82.89 1.75
N GLN A 188 -6.20 82.88 2.52
CA GLN A 188 -6.47 81.91 3.59
C GLN A 188 -7.23 80.66 3.11
N HIS A 189 -7.59 80.57 1.82
CA HIS A 189 -8.31 79.40 1.30
C HIS A 189 -7.44 78.14 1.37
N PRO A 190 -7.95 76.99 1.85
CA PRO A 190 -7.17 75.77 2.04
C PRO A 190 -6.42 75.31 0.77
N ASP A 191 -7.01 75.49 -0.41
CA ASP A 191 -6.39 75.13 -1.69
C ASP A 191 -5.20 76.03 -2.05
N VAL A 192 -5.27 77.33 -1.75
CA VAL A 192 -4.18 78.29 -1.98
C VAL A 192 -3.04 78.05 -1.00
N VAL A 193 -3.38 77.78 0.27
CA VAL A 193 -2.39 77.44 1.30
C VAL A 193 -1.68 76.13 0.97
N GLY A 194 -2.42 75.12 0.50
CA GLY A 194 -1.87 73.84 0.06
C GLY A 194 -0.89 73.99 -1.11
N ALA A 195 -1.30 74.71 -2.17
CA ALA A 195 -0.46 74.95 -3.33
C ALA A 195 0.79 75.79 -2.99
N ARG A 196 0.66 76.82 -2.14
CA ARG A 196 1.82 77.63 -1.67
C ARG A 196 2.82 76.81 -0.86
N ARG A 197 2.36 75.94 0.04
CA ARG A 197 3.25 75.01 0.79
C ARG A 197 3.98 74.05 -0.15
N GLN A 198 3.33 73.56 -1.20
CA GLN A 198 3.98 72.71 -2.20
C GLN A 198 5.03 73.48 -3.01
N ILE A 199 4.74 74.71 -3.42
CA ILE A 199 5.72 75.59 -4.08
C ILE A 199 6.93 75.84 -3.18
N GLU A 200 6.71 76.13 -1.90
CA GLU A 200 7.79 76.38 -0.94
C GLU A 200 8.68 75.15 -0.75
N ASN A 201 8.09 73.96 -0.61
CA ASN A 201 8.83 72.70 -0.51
C ASN A 201 9.67 72.43 -1.77
N LEU A 202 9.10 72.65 -2.96
CA LEU A 202 9.81 72.45 -4.23
C LEU A 202 10.95 73.47 -4.40
N LYS A 203 10.75 74.73 -4.02
CA LYS A 203 11.79 75.77 -4.02
C LYS A 203 12.90 75.47 -3.00
N ALA A 204 12.55 74.98 -1.81
CA ALA A 204 13.53 74.58 -0.80
C ALA A 204 14.40 73.40 -1.28
N GLN A 205 13.81 72.43 -1.98
CA GLN A 205 14.56 71.33 -2.61
C GLN A 205 15.49 71.82 -3.71
N GLU A 206 15.04 72.76 -4.57
CA GLU A 206 15.91 73.38 -5.58
C GLU A 206 17.11 74.09 -4.96
N VAL A 207 16.89 74.86 -3.88
CA VAL A 207 17.98 75.58 -3.19
C VAL A 207 18.93 74.60 -2.51
N ALA A 208 18.42 73.51 -1.93
CA ALA A 208 19.24 72.46 -1.33
C ALA A 208 20.11 71.76 -2.39
N GLU A 209 19.54 71.41 -3.55
CA GLU A 209 20.24 70.79 -4.66
C GLU A 209 21.27 71.73 -5.29
N ARG A 210 20.96 73.03 -5.44
CA ARG A 210 21.93 74.03 -5.91
C ARG A 210 23.09 74.22 -4.93
N LYS A 211 22.83 74.18 -3.60
CA LYS A 211 23.88 74.22 -2.58
C LYS A 211 24.75 72.96 -2.58
N GLN A 212 24.16 71.78 -2.82
CA GLN A 212 24.90 70.53 -2.97
C GLN A 212 25.71 70.48 -4.26
N ALA A 213 25.20 71.04 -5.36
CA ALA A 213 25.90 71.15 -6.64
C ALA A 213 27.04 72.21 -6.60
N ALA A 214 26.92 73.25 -5.77
CA ALA A 214 27.99 74.24 -5.55
C ALA A 214 29.09 73.76 -4.60
N ALA A 215 28.83 72.72 -3.78
CA ALA A 215 29.79 72.13 -2.85
C ALA A 215 30.63 70.98 -3.44
N GLN A 216 30.38 70.57 -4.69
CA GLN A 216 31.21 69.62 -5.41
C GLN A 216 32.13 70.35 -6.40
N PRO A 217 33.46 70.13 -6.37
CA PRO A 217 34.33 70.67 -7.39
C PRO A 217 33.96 70.05 -8.75
N LYS A 218 33.80 70.90 -9.76
CA LYS A 218 33.55 70.52 -11.16
C LYS A 218 34.66 69.58 -11.66
N SER A 219 34.46 68.28 -11.50
CA SER A 219 35.21 67.26 -12.21
C SER A 219 34.48 66.88 -13.49
N ALA A 220 35.19 67.08 -14.59
CA ALA A 220 34.99 66.50 -15.91
C ALA A 220 33.67 66.84 -16.65
N LYS A 221 33.87 67.50 -17.81
CA LYS A 221 33.04 67.42 -19.01
C LYS A 221 32.33 66.05 -19.10
N GLN A 222 31.07 66.03 -18.72
CA GLN A 222 30.16 64.97 -19.11
C GLN A 222 29.57 65.44 -20.43
N GLU A 223 30.03 64.82 -21.52
CA GLU A 223 29.33 64.86 -22.79
C GLU A 223 27.88 64.49 -22.51
N SER A 224 26.99 65.47 -22.65
CA SER A 224 25.56 65.26 -22.57
C SER A 224 25.14 64.49 -23.82
N THR A 225 25.35 63.17 -23.82
CA THR A 225 24.37 62.29 -24.45
C THR A 225 23.07 62.52 -23.68
N GLY A 226 22.04 63.00 -24.39
CA GLY A 226 20.76 63.39 -23.78
C GLY A 226 20.22 62.28 -22.85
N PRO A 227 19.34 62.61 -21.88
CA PRO A 227 18.85 61.66 -20.90
C PRO A 227 18.31 60.43 -21.62
N THR A 228 19.08 59.35 -21.54
CA THR A 228 18.73 58.08 -22.17
C THR A 228 17.81 57.40 -21.19
N GLN A 229 16.51 57.51 -21.41
CA GLN A 229 15.52 56.92 -20.52
C GLN A 229 15.36 55.44 -20.86
N ALA A 230 15.33 54.59 -19.83
CA ALA A 230 15.08 53.16 -19.99
C ALA A 230 13.71 52.96 -20.63
N ASN A 231 13.64 52.12 -21.67
CA ASN A 231 12.40 51.85 -22.37
C ASN A 231 11.46 51.03 -21.45
N PRO A 232 10.28 51.54 -21.05
CA PRO A 232 9.38 50.83 -20.15
C PRO A 232 8.87 49.50 -20.74
N VAL A 233 8.75 49.41 -22.07
CA VAL A 233 8.37 48.17 -22.78
C VAL A 233 9.45 47.10 -22.62
N TYR A 234 10.73 47.48 -22.64
CA TYR A 234 11.84 46.55 -22.45
C TYR A 234 11.84 45.96 -21.03
N VAL A 235 11.55 46.79 -20.02
CA VAL A 235 11.47 46.36 -18.61
C VAL A 235 10.31 45.38 -18.39
N ASP A 236 9.13 45.66 -18.98
CA ASP A 236 7.98 44.76 -18.92
C ASP A 236 8.26 43.40 -19.59
N LEU A 237 8.80 43.40 -20.82
CA LEU A 237 9.15 42.15 -21.52
C LEU A 237 10.19 41.34 -20.75
N ARG A 238 11.17 42.00 -20.11
CA ARG A 238 12.16 41.35 -19.28
C ARG A 238 11.54 40.71 -18.04
N SER A 239 10.59 41.39 -17.39
CA SER A 239 9.85 40.81 -16.26
C SER A 239 9.08 39.56 -16.68
N ARG A 240 8.34 39.63 -17.79
CA ARG A 240 7.58 38.48 -18.31
C ARG A 240 8.48 37.30 -18.70
N LEU A 241 9.70 37.59 -19.17
CA LEU A 241 10.68 36.56 -19.48
C LEU A 241 11.17 35.87 -18.20
N PHE A 242 11.46 36.62 -17.14
CA PHE A 242 11.79 36.05 -15.82
C PHE A 242 10.66 35.18 -15.27
N ASP A 243 9.41 35.62 -15.40
CA ASP A 243 8.24 34.82 -14.98
C ASP A 243 8.18 33.48 -15.74
N LYS A 244 8.46 33.49 -17.04
CA LYS A 244 8.49 32.25 -17.85
C LYS A 244 9.67 31.35 -17.53
N ASP A 245 10.84 31.90 -17.22
CA ASP A 245 11.98 31.09 -16.77
C ASP A 245 11.72 30.45 -15.40
N ALA A 246 11.07 31.18 -14.48
CA ALA A 246 10.65 30.63 -13.19
C ALA A 246 9.62 29.50 -13.37
N GLU A 247 8.65 29.68 -14.27
CA GLU A 247 7.66 28.65 -14.62
C GLU A 247 8.32 27.39 -15.19
N ILE A 248 9.27 27.54 -16.13
CA ILE A 248 10.02 26.41 -16.69
C ILE A 248 10.84 25.69 -15.60
N ALA A 249 11.48 26.44 -14.69
CA ALA A 249 12.22 25.86 -13.58
C ALA A 249 11.30 25.05 -12.65
N ALA A 250 10.10 25.55 -12.34
CA ALA A 250 9.11 24.83 -11.54
C ALA A 250 8.62 23.55 -12.25
N LEU A 251 8.27 23.65 -13.54
CA LEU A 251 7.80 22.51 -14.33
C LEU A 251 8.88 21.43 -14.52
N THR A 252 10.13 21.83 -14.74
CA THR A 252 11.26 20.87 -14.84
C THR A 252 11.50 20.15 -13.52
N SER A 253 11.42 20.85 -12.39
CA SER A 253 11.51 20.23 -11.06
C SER A 253 10.34 19.25 -10.83
N ARG A 254 9.12 19.63 -11.21
CA ARG A 254 7.95 18.74 -11.11
C ARG A 254 8.09 17.50 -11.99
N ARG A 255 8.56 17.66 -13.23
CA ARG A 255 8.83 16.54 -14.14
C ARG A 255 9.82 15.54 -13.51
N ALA A 256 10.91 16.05 -12.94
CA ALA A 256 11.93 15.23 -12.30
C ALA A 256 11.41 14.50 -11.04
N ALA A 257 10.49 15.11 -10.29
CA ALA A 257 9.85 14.46 -9.15
C ALA A 257 8.94 13.30 -9.61
N ILE A 258 8.06 13.56 -10.58
CA ILE A 258 7.14 12.55 -11.13
C ILE A 258 7.93 11.40 -11.78
N SER A 259 9.00 11.68 -12.51
CA SER A 259 9.81 10.63 -13.14
C SER A 259 10.45 9.72 -12.10
N ARG A 260 10.99 10.28 -11.00
CA ARG A 260 11.54 9.48 -9.89
C ARG A 260 10.49 8.61 -9.24
N GLU A 261 9.28 9.13 -9.07
CA GLU A 261 8.17 8.35 -8.50
C GLU A 261 7.76 7.20 -9.43
N ILE A 262 7.71 7.44 -10.75
CA ILE A 262 7.48 6.39 -11.75
C ILE A 262 8.56 5.30 -11.66
N ASP A 263 9.84 5.69 -11.61
CA ASP A 263 10.97 4.75 -11.53
C ASP A 263 10.91 3.91 -10.23
N GLU A 264 10.59 4.55 -9.09
CA GLU A 264 10.43 3.87 -7.82
C GLU A 264 9.29 2.85 -7.88
N GLN A 265 8.15 3.23 -8.45
CA GLN A 265 7.01 2.33 -8.63
C GLN A 265 7.35 1.16 -9.57
N GLN A 266 8.09 1.40 -10.65
CA GLN A 266 8.54 0.34 -11.56
C GLN A 266 9.50 -0.63 -10.87
N SER A 267 10.45 -0.14 -10.07
CA SER A 267 11.37 -1.00 -9.31
C SER A 267 10.64 -1.90 -8.30
N LYS A 268 9.58 -1.39 -7.66
CA LYS A 268 8.69 -2.18 -6.80
C LYS A 268 7.95 -3.25 -7.61
N ALA A 269 7.51 -2.93 -8.82
CA ALA A 269 6.85 -3.88 -9.71
C ALA A 269 7.76 -5.01 -10.19
N GLU A 270 9.06 -4.76 -10.40
CA GLU A 270 10.02 -5.79 -10.79
C GLU A 270 10.28 -6.81 -9.67
N THR A 271 10.30 -6.35 -8.42
CA THR A 271 10.46 -7.23 -7.25
C THR A 271 9.16 -7.91 -6.80
N SER A 272 8.01 -7.43 -7.26
CA SER A 272 6.69 -7.93 -6.85
C SER A 272 6.36 -9.36 -7.28
N PRO A 273 6.69 -9.86 -8.50
CA PRO A 273 6.37 -11.21 -8.93
C PRO A 273 7.01 -12.29 -8.06
N GLU A 274 8.27 -12.10 -7.66
CA GLU A 274 8.98 -13.03 -6.79
C GLU A 274 8.34 -13.08 -5.40
N LEU A 275 8.04 -11.91 -4.82
CA LEU A 275 7.33 -11.79 -3.54
C LEU A 275 5.91 -12.38 -3.62
N GLN A 276 5.22 -12.21 -4.74
CA GLN A 276 3.88 -12.77 -4.94
C GLN A 276 3.92 -14.29 -5.10
N ALA A 277 4.93 -14.84 -5.76
CA ALA A 277 5.16 -16.27 -5.87
C ALA A 277 5.48 -16.87 -4.49
N GLU A 278 6.34 -16.23 -3.71
CA GLU A 278 6.67 -16.66 -2.34
C GLU A 278 5.44 -16.61 -1.42
N ARG A 279 4.66 -15.51 -1.45
CA ARG A 279 3.38 -15.41 -0.72
C ARG A 279 2.42 -16.52 -1.13
N SER A 280 2.27 -16.77 -2.43
CA SER A 280 1.38 -17.82 -2.92
C SER A 280 1.84 -19.20 -2.46
N LYS A 281 3.16 -19.45 -2.41
CA LYS A 281 3.72 -20.69 -1.88
C LYS A 281 3.40 -20.83 -0.40
N LEU A 282 3.67 -19.82 0.43
CA LEU A 282 3.37 -19.84 1.86
C LEU A 282 1.88 -20.05 2.15
N ASN A 283 0.99 -19.45 1.35
CA ASN A 283 -0.44 -19.66 1.47
C ASN A 283 -0.85 -21.09 1.11
N ARG A 284 -0.31 -21.66 0.02
CA ARG A 284 -0.57 -23.06 -0.36
C ARG A 284 -0.08 -24.04 0.70
N ASP A 285 1.12 -23.82 1.23
CA ASP A 285 1.69 -24.66 2.28
C ASP A 285 0.81 -24.63 3.54
N TYR A 286 0.36 -23.43 3.96
CA TYR A 286 -0.59 -23.27 5.06
C TYR A 286 -1.93 -23.98 4.78
N GLU A 287 -2.52 -23.80 3.60
CA GLU A 287 -3.79 -24.44 3.23
C GLU A 287 -3.71 -25.96 3.25
N VAL A 288 -2.59 -26.54 2.81
CA VAL A 288 -2.35 -27.98 2.84
C VAL A 288 -2.25 -28.48 4.28
N ILE A 289 -1.46 -27.81 5.13
CA ILE A 289 -1.31 -28.17 6.55
C ILE A 289 -2.65 -28.05 7.28
N GLN A 290 -3.36 -26.94 7.07
CA GLN A 290 -4.68 -26.70 7.67
C GLN A 290 -5.68 -27.78 7.27
N ARG A 291 -5.74 -28.15 5.98
CA ARG A 291 -6.62 -29.21 5.49
C ARG A 291 -6.29 -30.56 6.14
N LYS A 292 -5.00 -30.91 6.22
CA LYS A 292 -4.57 -32.17 6.86
C LYS A 292 -4.88 -32.21 8.35
N TYR A 293 -4.68 -31.09 9.05
CA TYR A 293 -5.07 -30.96 10.44
C TYR A 293 -6.59 -31.18 10.64
N GLN A 294 -7.42 -30.56 9.80
CA GLN A 294 -8.88 -30.75 9.84
C GLN A 294 -9.30 -32.20 9.51
N GLU A 295 -8.65 -32.85 8.53
CA GLU A 295 -8.88 -34.25 8.19
C GLU A 295 -8.57 -35.17 9.39
N LEU A 296 -7.46 -34.93 10.10
CA LEU A 296 -7.07 -35.70 11.28
C LEU A 296 -8.04 -35.50 12.46
N LEU A 297 -8.48 -34.26 12.71
CA LEU A 297 -9.50 -33.98 13.72
C LEU A 297 -10.82 -34.70 13.40
N ALA A 298 -11.26 -34.65 12.15
CA ALA A 298 -12.47 -35.35 11.73
C ALA A 298 -12.33 -36.88 11.90
N SER A 299 -11.17 -37.44 11.56
CA SER A 299 -10.88 -38.87 11.73
C SER A 299 -10.88 -39.30 13.21
N ARG A 300 -10.36 -38.44 14.10
CA ARG A 300 -10.41 -38.66 15.55
C ARG A 300 -11.85 -38.71 16.06
N GLU A 301 -12.68 -37.74 15.68
CA GLU A 301 -14.09 -37.71 16.08
C GLU A 301 -14.87 -38.93 15.56
N GLN A 302 -14.63 -39.36 14.32
CA GLN A 302 -15.23 -40.58 13.77
C GLN A 302 -14.81 -41.83 14.57
N THR A 303 -13.54 -41.93 14.96
CA THR A 303 -13.03 -43.04 15.78
C THR A 303 -13.70 -43.07 17.16
N LEU A 304 -13.89 -41.90 17.79
CA LEU A 304 -14.59 -41.77 19.07
C LEU A 304 -16.07 -42.15 18.97
N VAL A 305 -16.76 -41.75 17.90
CA VAL A 305 -18.16 -42.13 17.64
C VAL A 305 -18.27 -43.65 17.42
N ALA A 306 -17.38 -44.23 16.60
CA ALA A 306 -17.35 -45.67 16.34
C ALA A 306 -17.11 -46.49 17.61
N GLN A 307 -16.30 -45.98 18.54
CA GLN A 307 -16.09 -46.61 19.85
C GLN A 307 -17.35 -46.59 20.72
N ARG A 308 -18.13 -45.50 20.68
CA ARG A 308 -19.38 -45.35 21.47
C ARG A 308 -20.58 -46.10 20.90
N SER A 309 -20.70 -46.22 19.58
CA SER A 309 -21.87 -46.80 18.91
C SER A 309 -21.90 -48.33 18.88
N ARG A 310 -20.81 -49.00 19.31
CA ARG A 310 -20.73 -50.46 19.27
C ARG A 310 -21.65 -51.13 20.31
N PRO A 311 -22.60 -51.98 19.88
CA PRO A 311 -23.52 -52.66 20.79
C PRO A 311 -22.75 -53.57 21.75
N ARG A 312 -23.15 -53.58 23.03
CA ARG A 312 -22.71 -54.62 23.98
C ARG A 312 -23.03 -55.99 23.38
N PRO A 313 -22.12 -56.98 23.47
CA PRO A 313 -22.36 -58.29 22.88
C PRO A 313 -23.70 -58.85 23.38
N THR A 314 -24.66 -58.94 22.48
CA THR A 314 -25.94 -59.60 22.70
C THR A 314 -25.66 -61.08 22.95
N ARG A 315 -26.18 -61.61 24.07
CA ARG A 315 -26.03 -63.00 24.51
C ARG A 315 -26.08 -63.98 23.34
N CYS A 316 -24.99 -64.72 23.10
CA CYS A 316 -25.02 -65.91 22.26
C CYS A 316 -25.97 -66.94 22.89
N SER A 317 -27.02 -67.31 22.17
CA SER A 317 -27.94 -68.37 22.56
C SER A 317 -27.27 -69.73 22.38
N SER A 318 -27.04 -70.47 23.47
CA SER A 318 -26.51 -71.82 23.41
C SER A 318 -27.63 -72.81 23.05
N ALA A 319 -27.74 -73.20 21.78
CA ALA A 319 -28.59 -74.32 21.37
C ALA A 319 -27.76 -75.62 21.35
N SER A 320 -28.00 -76.48 22.33
CA SER A 320 -27.41 -77.83 22.38
C SER A 320 -28.17 -78.71 21.38
N SER A 321 -27.56 -78.95 20.21
CA SER A 321 -28.06 -79.81 19.12
C SER A 321 -29.48 -79.49 18.63
N ILE A 322 -29.55 -78.81 17.49
CA ILE A 322 -30.41 -79.07 16.31
C ILE A 322 -30.26 -77.83 15.42
N HIS A 323 -30.02 -78.05 14.13
CA HIS A 323 -29.82 -77.04 13.09
C HIS A 323 -30.69 -75.79 13.29
N LEU A 324 -30.08 -74.63 13.53
CA LEU A 324 -30.75 -73.36 13.30
C LEU A 324 -29.81 -72.35 12.65
N LYS A 325 -30.22 -71.93 11.45
CA LYS A 325 -29.73 -70.75 10.73
C LYS A 325 -29.94 -69.50 11.60
N CYS A 326 -28.89 -68.68 11.72
CA CYS A 326 -29.01 -67.27 12.06
C CYS A 326 -28.61 -66.43 10.85
N ARG A 327 -29.34 -65.34 10.65
CA ARG A 327 -29.22 -64.38 9.55
C ARG A 327 -28.64 -63.09 10.12
#